data_AF-A0A7C1GVZ8-F1
#
_entry.id   AF-A0A7C1GVZ8-F1
#
_cell.length_a   1.000
_cell.length_b   1.000
_cell.length_c   1.000
_cell.angle_alpha   90.00
_cell.angle_beta   90.00
_cell.angle_gamma   90.00
#
_symmetry.space_group_name_H-M   'P 1'
#
loop_
_entity.id
_entity.type
_entity.pdbx_description
1 polymer ?
#
loop_
_entity_poly.entity_id
_entity_poly.type
_entity_poly.pdbx_seq_one_letter_code
_entity_poly.pdbx_strand_id
1 'polypeptide(L)'
;MEKTELNKRCVELYNHPRVRNMMWNARMFWDFGRKLNPTNEELTTPRVDLCELEVMLSAAAWSESQCAADLNSRNPGRADFIRRAVQSGQRPVLARVA
;
A
#
# COMPACT_ATOMS: atom_id res chain seq x y z
N MET A 1 6.49 -13.86 -1.76
CA MET A 1 6.76 -13.27 -0.44
C MET A 1 5.63 -13.61 0.50
N GLU A 2 5.92 -13.94 1.76
CA GLU A 2 4.90 -14.25 2.77
C GLU A 2 4.07 -13.00 3.12
N LYS A 3 2.76 -13.18 3.37
CA LYS A 3 1.83 -12.05 3.62
C LYS A 3 2.27 -11.15 4.78
N THR A 4 2.85 -11.74 5.83
CA THR A 4 3.34 -11.01 7.01
C THR A 4 4.55 -10.14 6.67
N GLU A 5 5.46 -10.62 5.83
CA GLU A 5 6.64 -9.85 5.39
C GLU A 5 6.24 -8.71 4.47
N LEU A 6 5.32 -8.97 3.54
CA LEU A 6 4.78 -7.95 2.66
C LEU A 6 4.06 -6.85 3.45
N ASN A 7 3.29 -7.21 4.48
CA ASN A 7 2.65 -6.21 5.33
C ASN A 7 3.67 -5.35 6.10
N LYS A 8 4.75 -5.94 6.64
CA LYS A 8 5.84 -5.18 7.27
C LYS A 8 6.44 -4.17 6.30
N ARG A 9 6.73 -4.59 5.07
CA ARG A 9 7.22 -3.69 4.01
C ARG A 9 6.22 -2.57 3.71
N CYS A 10 4.92 -2.86 3.62
CA CYS A 10 3.90 -1.82 3.45
C CYS A 10 3.91 -0.81 4.61
N VAL A 11 4.05 -1.28 5.85
CA VAL A 11 4.13 -0.39 7.02
C VAL A 11 5.41 0.46 6.97
N GLU A 12 6.55 -0.10 6.59
CA GLU A 12 7.81 0.64 6.40
C GLU A 12 7.66 1.74 5.33
N LEU A 13 7.13 1.37 4.14
CA LEU A 13 6.88 2.32 3.06
C LEU A 13 5.87 3.40 3.46
N TYR A 14 4.83 3.05 4.22
CA TYR A 14 3.83 4.00 4.72
C TYR A 14 4.45 5.08 5.64
N ASN A 15 5.51 4.73 6.37
CA ASN A 15 6.24 5.66 7.22
C ASN A 15 7.29 6.48 6.46
N HIS A 16 7.54 6.20 5.19
CA HIS A 16 8.49 6.96 4.39
C HIS A 16 8.05 8.43 4.29
N PRO A 17 8.95 9.43 4.45
CA PRO A 17 8.58 10.84 4.50
C PRO A 17 7.73 11.31 3.30
N ARG A 18 8.06 10.83 2.09
CA ARG A 18 7.28 11.14 0.87
C ARG A 18 5.84 10.62 0.93
N VAL A 19 5.64 9.43 1.49
CA VAL A 19 4.31 8.83 1.61
C VAL A 19 3.50 9.54 2.68
N ARG A 20 4.14 9.92 3.80
CA ARG A 20 3.51 10.72 4.86
C ARG A 20 3.01 12.07 4.35
N ASN A 21 3.73 12.70 3.42
CA ASN A 21 3.31 13.96 2.78
C ASN A 21 2.03 13.84 1.95
N MET A 22 1.63 12.63 1.54
CA MET A 22 0.36 12.40 0.84
C MET A 22 -0.86 12.42 1.78
N MET A 23 -0.64 12.50 3.10
CA MET A 23 -1.68 12.59 4.13
C MET A 23 -2.71 11.45 4.09
N TRP A 24 -2.33 10.28 3.56
CA TRP A 24 -3.21 9.10 3.55
C TRP A 24 -3.39 8.53 4.95
N ASN A 25 -4.65 8.33 5.35
CA ASN A 25 -4.97 7.81 6.67
C ASN A 25 -4.78 6.28 6.72
N ALA A 26 -4.11 5.75 7.75
CA ALA A 26 -3.88 4.32 7.91
C ALA A 26 -5.19 3.49 7.90
N ARG A 27 -6.32 4.04 8.38
CA ARG A 27 -7.64 3.38 8.34
C ARG A 27 -8.13 3.05 6.93
N MET A 28 -7.56 3.68 5.92
CA MET A 28 -7.85 3.36 4.52
C MET A 28 -7.33 1.98 4.12
N PHE A 29 -6.24 1.53 4.74
CA PHE A 29 -5.50 0.34 4.32
C PHE A 29 -5.47 -0.76 5.39
N TRP A 30 -5.52 -0.40 6.67
CA TRP A 30 -5.52 -1.33 7.80
C TRP A 30 -6.75 -1.17 8.68
N ASP A 31 -7.14 -2.26 9.33
CA ASP A 31 -8.06 -2.26 10.46
C ASP A 31 -7.25 -2.39 11.76
N PHE A 32 -7.54 -1.49 12.68
CA PHE A 32 -6.96 -1.42 14.02
C PHE A 32 -8.01 -0.94 15.03
N GLY A 33 -9.30 -1.17 14.73
CA GLY A 33 -10.43 -0.83 15.59
C GLY A 33 -10.58 0.68 15.82
N ARG A 34 -10.90 1.06 17.07
CA ARG A 34 -11.25 2.44 17.44
C ARG A 34 -10.05 3.34 17.79
N LYS A 35 -8.81 2.88 17.60
CA LYS A 35 -7.61 3.66 17.94
C LYS A 35 -7.50 4.89 17.04
N LEU A 36 -7.14 6.03 17.61
CA LEU A 36 -7.00 7.31 16.88
C LEU A 36 -5.65 7.40 16.16
N ASN A 37 -4.57 7.01 16.84
CA ASN A 37 -3.20 7.03 16.33
C ASN A 37 -2.58 5.64 16.55
N PRO A 38 -2.70 4.71 15.59
CA PRO A 38 -2.09 3.39 15.74
C PRO A 38 -0.57 3.48 15.66
N THR A 39 0.13 2.59 16.37
CA THR A 39 1.56 2.37 16.15
C THR A 39 1.78 1.47 14.93
N ASN A 40 3.02 1.44 14.41
CA ASN A 40 3.37 0.58 13.27
C ASN A 40 3.11 -0.90 13.54
N GLU A 41 3.34 -1.34 14.78
CA GLU A 41 3.11 -2.72 15.23
C GLU A 41 1.64 -3.09 15.27
N GLU A 42 0.74 -2.11 15.33
CA GLU A 42 -0.72 -2.32 15.35
C GLU A 42 -1.32 -2.42 13.94
N LEU A 43 -0.56 -2.08 12.89
CA LEU A 43 -0.98 -2.16 11.49
C LEU A 43 -0.84 -3.58 10.94
N THR A 44 -1.58 -4.53 11.51
CA THR A 44 -1.44 -5.97 11.21
C THR A 44 -2.51 -6.52 10.28
N THR A 45 -3.71 -5.93 10.27
CA THR A 45 -4.86 -6.46 9.54
C THR A 45 -5.15 -5.61 8.30
N PRO A 46 -4.71 -6.00 7.09
CA PRO A 46 -4.96 -5.22 5.88
C PRO A 46 -6.42 -5.33 5.43
N ARG A 47 -6.98 -4.21 4.97
CA ARG A 47 -8.33 -4.08 4.39
C ARG A 47 -8.34 -4.12 2.86
N VAL A 48 -7.16 -4.05 2.27
CA VAL A 48 -6.92 -3.97 0.83
C VAL A 48 -5.91 -5.04 0.40
N ASP A 49 -5.89 -5.40 -0.88
CA ASP A 49 -4.87 -6.30 -1.44
C ASP A 49 -3.47 -5.73 -1.13
N LEU A 50 -2.68 -6.53 -0.42
CA LEU A 50 -1.35 -6.10 0.05
C LEU A 50 -0.38 -5.83 -1.11
N CYS A 51 -0.49 -6.55 -2.23
CA CYS A 51 0.36 -6.32 -3.39
C CYS A 51 0.00 -4.99 -4.06
N GLU A 52 -1.29 -4.66 -4.20
CA GLU A 52 -1.73 -3.36 -4.71
C GLU A 52 -1.30 -2.22 -3.79
N LEU A 53 -1.41 -2.41 -2.48
CA LEU A 53 -0.95 -1.45 -1.48
C LEU A 53 0.56 -1.23 -1.58
N GLU A 54 1.36 -2.29 -1.70
CA GLU A 54 2.81 -2.18 -1.83
C GLU A 54 3.22 -1.43 -3.09
N VAL A 55 2.57 -1.69 -4.23
CA VAL A 55 2.81 -0.96 -5.47
C VAL A 55 2.49 0.52 -5.30
N MET A 56 1.35 0.84 -4.67
CA MET A 56 0.93 2.21 -4.41
C MET A 56 1.92 2.96 -3.50
N LEU A 57 2.33 2.34 -2.39
CA LEU A 57 3.25 2.96 -1.43
C LEU A 57 4.66 3.08 -2.00
N SER A 58 5.13 2.08 -2.77
CA SER A 58 6.42 2.13 -3.48
C SER A 58 6.44 3.27 -4.51
N ALA A 59 5.35 3.42 -5.28
CA ALA A 59 5.20 4.52 -6.22
C ALA A 59 5.24 5.89 -5.53
N ALA A 60 4.63 6.03 -4.35
CA ALA A 60 4.66 7.27 -3.57
C ALA A 60 6.03 7.53 -2.91
N ALA A 61 6.74 6.48 -2.51
CA ALA A 61 8.10 6.58 -1.96
C ALA A 61 9.18 6.83 -3.04
N TRP A 62 8.84 6.64 -4.33
CA TRP A 62 9.79 6.48 -5.44
C TRP A 62 10.79 5.35 -5.20
N SER A 63 10.25 4.21 -4.74
CA SER A 63 10.99 2.97 -4.58
C SER A 63 10.49 1.93 -5.58
N GLU A 64 11.33 0.96 -5.92
CA GLU A 64 10.91 -0.17 -6.73
C GLU A 64 9.93 -1.05 -5.96
N SER A 65 8.88 -1.49 -6.64
CA SER A 65 7.85 -2.38 -6.08
C SER A 65 8.29 -3.84 -6.24
N GLN A 66 8.14 -4.60 -5.16
CA GLN A 66 8.37 -6.04 -5.17
C GLN A 66 7.17 -6.82 -5.69
N CYS A 67 5.98 -6.22 -5.70
CA CYS A 67 4.74 -6.88 -6.09
C CYS A 67 4.26 -6.53 -7.51
N ALA A 68 4.90 -5.60 -8.20
CA ALA A 68 4.43 -5.13 -9.51
C ALA A 68 4.36 -6.25 -10.56
N ALA A 69 5.36 -7.13 -10.62
CA ALA A 69 5.37 -8.26 -11.56
C ALA A 69 4.24 -9.25 -11.26
N ASP A 70 4.10 -9.67 -9.99
CA ASP A 70 3.05 -10.59 -9.53
C ASP A 70 1.64 -10.00 -9.65
N LEU A 71 1.50 -8.68 -9.52
CA LEU A 71 0.22 -8.00 -9.71
C LEU A 71 -0.15 -7.97 -11.19
N ASN A 72 0.81 -7.66 -12.07
CA ASN A 72 0.59 -7.62 -13.51
C ASN A 72 0.36 -9.02 -14.11
N SER A 73 0.91 -10.09 -13.53
CA SER A 73 0.60 -11.45 -13.98
C SER A 73 -0.83 -11.86 -13.66
N ARG A 74 -1.39 -11.42 -12.52
CA ARG A 74 -2.79 -11.64 -12.13
C ARG A 74 -3.78 -10.72 -12.85
N ASN A 75 -3.40 -9.45 -13.03
CA ASN A 75 -4.22 -8.41 -13.63
C ASN A 75 -3.34 -7.48 -14.50
N PRO A 76 -3.22 -7.77 -15.81
CA PRO A 76 -2.33 -7.05 -16.71
C PRO A 76 -2.56 -5.52 -16.70
N GLY A 77 -1.47 -4.78 -16.50
CA GLY A 77 -1.47 -3.30 -16.49
C GLY A 77 -1.96 -2.67 -15.18
N ARG A 78 -2.36 -3.47 -14.18
CA ARG A 78 -2.84 -2.97 -12.90
C ARG A 78 -1.76 -2.23 -12.11
N ALA A 79 -0.54 -2.74 -12.10
CA ALA A 79 0.57 -2.08 -11.39
C ALA A 79 0.92 -0.73 -12.03
N ASP A 80 0.90 -0.66 -13.36
CA ASP A 80 1.19 0.56 -14.12
C ASP A 80 0.10 1.61 -13.94
N PHE A 81 -1.18 1.18 -13.90
CA PHE A 81 -2.30 2.05 -13.56
C PHE A 81 -2.14 2.68 -12.18
N ILE A 82 -1.86 1.86 -11.14
CA ILE A 82 -1.67 2.34 -9.77
C ILE A 82 -0.50 3.35 -9.72
N ARG A 83 0.63 3.00 -10.34
CA ARG A 83 1.82 3.86 -10.37
C ARG A 83 1.52 5.22 -11.00
N ARG A 84 0.87 5.23 -12.18
CA ARG A 84 0.51 6.48 -12.88
C ARG A 84 -0.45 7.33 -12.07
N ALA A 85 -1.46 6.72 -11.44
CA ALA A 85 -2.40 7.44 -10.58
C ALA A 85 -1.70 8.12 -9.40
N VAL A 86 -0.80 7.40 -8.72
CA VAL A 86 -0.03 7.96 -7.59
C VAL A 86 0.87 9.12 -8.06
N GLN A 87 1.56 8.95 -9.18
CA GLN A 87 2.46 9.97 -9.74
C GLN A 87 1.72 11.23 -10.22
N SER A 88 0.45 11.11 -10.62
CA SER A 88 -0.41 12.26 -10.94
C SER A 88 -1.06 12.89 -9.71
N GLY A 89 -0.68 12.47 -8.50
CA GLY A 89 -1.21 12.97 -7.23
C GLY A 89 -2.57 12.38 -6.84
N GLN A 90 -3.06 11.39 -7.58
CA GLN A 90 -4.33 10.72 -7.30
C GLN A 90 -4.14 9.53 -6.37
N ARG A 91 -5.21 9.19 -5.63
CA ARG A 91 -5.26 7.97 -4.83
C ARG A 91 -6.05 6.91 -5.60
N PRO A 92 -5.40 5.86 -6.14
CA PRO A 92 -6.12 4.81 -6.84
C PRO A 92 -7.03 4.03 -5.87
N VAL A 93 -8.15 3.54 -6.39
CA VAL A 93 -9.00 2.58 -5.67
C VAL A 93 -8.28 1.25 -5.65
N LEU A 94 -8.03 0.70 -4.47
CA LEU A 94 -7.43 -0.62 -4.28
C LEU A 94 -8.49 -1.69 -4.08
N ALA A 95 -8.21 -2.91 -4.54
CA ALA A 95 -9.05 -4.07 -4.29
C ALA A 95 -9.14 -4.35 -2.78
N ARG A 96 -10.31 -4.78 -2.31
CA ARG A 96 -10.52 -5.22 -0.92
C ARG A 96 -9.95 -6.63 -0.73
N VAL A 97 -9.47 -6.93 0.48
CA VAL A 97 -9.26 -8.34 0.87
C VAL A 97 -10.63 -9.00 0.95
N ALA A 98 -10.79 -10.12 0.24
CA ALA A 98 -11.99 -10.95 0.26
C ALA A 98 -12.10 -11.74 1.58
#